data_AF-A0A6G0FKC6-F1
#
_entry.id   AF-A0A6G0FKC6-F1
#
_cell.length_a   1.000
_cell.length_b   1.000
_cell.length_c   1.000
_cell.angle_alpha   90.00
_cell.angle_beta   90.00
_cell.angle_gamma   90.00
#
_symmetry.space_group_name_H-M   'P 1'
#
loop_
_entity.id
_entity.type
_entity.pdbx_description
1 polymer ?
#
loop_
_entity_poly.entity_id
_entity_poly.type
_entity_poly.pdbx_seq_one_letter_code
_entity_poly.pdbx_strand_id
1 'polypeptide(L)'
;MLRIIDARTGQPVDAAPARRGLTRVEAHTEGFDVTALRVLLVADLLVRALEIGGTPVWALLDEERQRAELRAGAAALGIRPFEEGRDAASGLGETQVLHVVREGGAEPDGVRVAVAAVEASAPPEDTDPAVLRLALLGTRRGVPVALGTGTLDAAHATLARWRGAVAHWATSPSRPVPDEVRAALRTAWEDDLDVPGVLGVLRRVESAPEVPDGARFETFAHADRLLGLELTRDLGNPR
;
A
#
# COMPACT_ATOMS: atom_id res chain seq x y z
N MET A 1 13.33 7.61 -7.45
CA MET A 1 12.07 8.11 -8.03
C MET A 1 11.20 6.90 -8.27
N LEU A 2 9.91 6.97 -7.96
CA LEU A 2 8.99 5.84 -8.09
C LEU A 2 8.85 5.43 -9.56
N ARG A 3 9.19 4.18 -9.86
CA ARG A 3 8.98 3.54 -11.16
C ARG A 3 7.88 2.51 -11.05
N ILE A 4 7.06 2.40 -12.09
CA ILE A 4 5.97 1.43 -12.20
C ILE A 4 6.12 0.69 -13.51
N ILE A 5 5.89 -0.62 -13.51
CA ILE A 5 5.79 -1.41 -14.73
C ILE A 5 4.41 -1.14 -15.35
N ASP A 6 4.41 -0.48 -16.51
CA ASP A 6 3.20 -0.25 -17.30
C ASP A 6 2.72 -1.58 -17.88
N ALA A 7 1.57 -2.07 -17.42
CA ALA A 7 1.00 -3.35 -17.84
C ALA A 7 0.71 -3.41 -19.35
N ARG A 8 0.54 -2.25 -20.01
CA ARG A 8 0.35 -2.19 -21.46
C ARG A 8 1.62 -2.53 -22.25
N THR A 9 2.79 -2.14 -21.73
CA THR A 9 4.06 -2.22 -22.46
C THR A 9 5.06 -3.20 -21.83
N GLY A 10 4.82 -3.60 -20.59
CA GLY A 10 5.78 -4.35 -19.77
C GLY A 10 7.03 -3.55 -19.40
N GLN A 11 7.09 -2.25 -19.71
CA GLN A 11 8.26 -1.41 -19.48
C GLN A 11 8.11 -0.58 -18.21
N PRO A 12 9.22 -0.35 -17.48
CA PRO A 12 9.22 0.53 -16.33
C PRO A 12 9.13 2.00 -16.75
N VAL A 13 8.14 2.71 -16.24
CA VAL A 13 7.89 4.14 -16.46
C VAL A 13 7.97 4.91 -15.14
N ASP A 14 8.29 6.20 -15.21
CA ASP A 14 8.30 7.05 -14.02
C ASP A 14 6.86 7.41 -13.64
N ALA A 15 6.49 7.13 -12.39
CA ALA A 15 5.13 7.39 -11.90
C ALA A 15 4.80 8.89 -11.82
N ALA A 16 5.82 9.72 -11.63
CA ALA A 16 5.72 11.17 -11.55
C ALA A 16 6.88 11.81 -12.34
N PRO A 17 6.72 12.04 -13.65
CA PRO A 17 7.80 12.52 -14.51
C PRO A 17 8.25 13.95 -14.18
N ALA A 18 7.42 14.72 -13.45
CA ALA A 18 7.75 16.05 -12.97
C ALA A 18 7.67 16.10 -11.44
N ARG A 19 8.76 16.52 -10.77
CA ARG A 19 8.92 16.55 -9.29
C ARG A 19 7.87 17.38 -8.51
N ARG A 20 6.98 18.11 -9.19
CA ARG A 20 5.88 18.91 -8.61
C ARG A 20 4.63 18.93 -9.51
N GLY A 21 4.61 18.09 -10.54
CA GLY A 21 3.42 17.96 -11.38
C GLY A 21 2.34 17.21 -10.62
N LEU A 22 1.10 17.66 -10.74
CA LEU A 22 -0.04 16.89 -10.23
C LEU A 22 -0.06 15.54 -10.95
N THR A 23 -0.04 14.46 -10.18
CA THR A 23 -0.22 13.09 -10.68
C THR A 23 -1.62 12.62 -10.31
N ARG A 24 -2.37 12.16 -11.29
CA ARG A 24 -3.70 11.62 -11.07
C ARG A 24 -3.60 10.10 -10.94
N VAL A 25 -4.19 9.55 -9.89
CA VAL A 25 -4.30 8.11 -9.67
C VAL A 25 -5.78 7.75 -9.75
N GLU A 26 -6.15 6.96 -10.74
CA GLU A 26 -7.52 6.50 -10.94
C GLU A 26 -7.59 5.02 -10.64
N ALA A 27 -8.41 4.62 -9.66
CA ALA A 27 -8.71 3.22 -9.41
C ALA A 27 -9.98 2.81 -10.18
N HIS A 28 -9.92 1.68 -10.87
CA HIS A 28 -11.00 1.16 -11.71
C HIS A 28 -11.54 -0.14 -11.12
N THR A 29 -12.82 -0.15 -10.75
CA THR A 29 -13.47 -1.34 -10.16
C THR A 29 -14.88 -1.54 -10.71
N GLU A 30 -15.22 -2.79 -11.06
CA GLU A 30 -16.49 -3.16 -11.70
C GLU A 30 -17.61 -3.56 -10.71
N GLY A 31 -17.26 -3.77 -9.44
CA GLY A 31 -18.16 -4.20 -8.36
C GLY A 31 -17.39 -4.52 -7.08
N PHE A 32 -18.09 -5.02 -6.06
CA PHE A 32 -17.51 -5.37 -4.77
C PHE A 32 -17.04 -6.84 -4.73
N ASP A 33 -15.72 -7.04 -4.71
CA ASP A 33 -15.06 -8.30 -4.37
C ASP A 33 -13.70 -8.02 -3.70
N VAL A 34 -12.99 -9.06 -3.26
CA VAL A 34 -11.66 -8.88 -2.62
C VAL A 34 -10.61 -8.35 -3.61
N THR A 35 -10.76 -8.65 -4.90
CA THR A 35 -9.85 -8.13 -5.91
C THR A 35 -10.03 -6.62 -6.09
N ALA A 36 -11.25 -6.10 -6.05
CA ALA A 36 -11.56 -4.69 -6.06
C ALA A 36 -10.98 -3.98 -4.83
N LEU A 37 -11.09 -4.59 -3.64
CA LEU A 37 -10.41 -4.09 -2.44
C LEU A 37 -8.87 -4.07 -2.61
N ARG A 38 -8.28 -5.07 -3.26
CA ARG A 38 -6.84 -5.08 -3.56
C ARG A 38 -6.46 -4.00 -4.58
N VAL A 39 -7.30 -3.73 -5.59
CA VAL A 39 -7.11 -2.61 -6.54
C VAL A 39 -7.08 -1.28 -5.78
N LEU A 40 -8.06 -1.02 -4.92
CA LEU A 40 -8.10 0.18 -4.08
C LEU A 40 -6.89 0.28 -3.15
N LEU A 41 -6.47 -0.84 -2.58
CA LEU A 41 -5.32 -0.90 -1.68
C LEU A 41 -4.00 -0.57 -2.40
N VAL A 42 -3.82 -1.07 -3.63
CA VAL A 42 -2.66 -0.75 -4.46
C VAL A 42 -2.70 0.73 -4.89
N ALA A 43 -3.88 1.26 -5.19
CA ALA A 43 -4.05 2.68 -5.49
C ALA A 43 -3.70 3.56 -4.28
N ASP A 44 -4.18 3.24 -3.08
CA ASP A 44 -3.81 3.94 -1.84
C ASP A 44 -2.29 3.88 -1.58
N LEU A 45 -1.69 2.71 -1.77
CA LEU A 45 -0.24 2.52 -1.65
C LEU A 45 0.54 3.40 -2.64
N LEU A 46 0.08 3.48 -3.89
CA LEU A 46 0.66 4.33 -4.92
C LEU A 46 0.57 5.81 -4.54
N VAL A 47 -0.59 6.27 -4.06
CA VAL A 47 -0.79 7.65 -3.56
C VAL A 47 0.17 7.93 -2.41
N ARG A 48 0.26 7.04 -1.41
CA ARG A 48 1.18 7.18 -0.27
C ARG A 48 2.64 7.25 -0.72
N ALA A 49 3.06 6.39 -1.65
CA ALA A 49 4.43 6.37 -2.17
C ALA A 49 4.79 7.68 -2.88
N LEU A 50 3.87 8.20 -3.70
CA LEU A 50 4.03 9.48 -4.40
C LEU A 50 4.11 10.67 -3.43
N GLU A 51 3.24 10.73 -2.43
CA GLU A 51 3.23 11.78 -1.40
C GLU A 51 4.48 11.73 -0.51
N ILE A 52 4.95 10.54 -0.14
CA ILE A 52 6.24 10.36 0.57
C ILE A 52 7.39 10.93 -0.27
N GLY A 53 7.30 10.79 -1.59
CA GLY A 53 8.22 11.39 -2.57
C GLY A 53 8.01 12.89 -2.80
N GLY A 54 7.02 13.52 -2.17
CA GLY A 54 6.68 14.94 -2.32
C GLY A 54 5.89 15.28 -3.58
N THR A 55 5.33 14.28 -4.28
CA THR A 55 4.49 14.50 -5.47
C THR A 55 3.06 14.78 -5.03
N PRO A 56 2.43 15.89 -5.48
CA PRO A 56 1.01 16.10 -5.23
C PRO A 56 0.19 15.09 -6.03
N VAL A 57 -0.77 14.45 -5.37
CA VAL A 57 -1.59 13.40 -5.96
C VAL A 57 -3.05 13.76 -5.86
N TRP A 58 -3.80 13.45 -6.91
CA TRP A 58 -5.25 13.41 -6.87
C TRP A 58 -5.75 12.00 -7.12
N ALA A 59 -6.43 11.43 -6.13
CA ALA A 59 -6.91 10.07 -6.14
C ALA A 59 -8.40 10.04 -6.49
N LEU A 60 -8.76 9.31 -7.55
CA LEU A 60 -10.11 9.19 -8.08
C LEU A 60 -10.54 7.74 -8.15
N LEU A 61 -11.86 7.53 -8.08
CA LEU A 61 -12.48 6.23 -8.20
C LEU A 61 -13.48 6.21 -9.35
N ASP A 62 -13.16 5.42 -10.38
CA ASP A 62 -14.05 5.13 -11.51
C ASP A 62 -14.81 3.84 -11.18
N GLU A 63 -16.01 4.00 -10.62
CA GLU A 63 -16.81 2.92 -10.06
C GLU A 63 -18.18 2.78 -10.72
N GLU A 64 -18.49 1.57 -11.19
CA GLU A 64 -19.75 1.27 -11.87
C GLU A 64 -20.87 0.76 -10.92
N ARG A 65 -20.55 -0.03 -9.87
CA ARG A 65 -21.56 -0.73 -9.02
C ARG A 65 -21.10 -0.95 -7.56
N GLN A 66 -22.05 -1.11 -6.63
CA GLN A 66 -21.83 -1.48 -5.19
C GLN A 66 -20.92 -0.51 -4.39
N ARG A 67 -21.14 0.79 -4.61
CA ARG A 67 -20.31 1.88 -4.04
C ARG A 67 -20.27 1.91 -2.52
N ALA A 68 -21.38 1.61 -1.85
CA ALA A 68 -21.44 1.69 -0.40
C ALA A 68 -20.62 0.58 0.26
N GLU A 69 -20.74 -0.65 -0.26
CA GLU A 69 -20.00 -1.81 0.20
C GLU A 69 -18.50 -1.64 -0.06
N LEU A 70 -18.12 -1.13 -1.24
CA LEU A 70 -16.72 -0.91 -1.56
C LEU A 70 -16.08 0.16 -0.67
N ARG A 71 -16.78 1.28 -0.42
CA ARG A 71 -16.32 2.31 0.52
C ARG A 71 -16.19 1.79 1.94
N ALA A 72 -17.17 1.02 2.42
CA ALA A 72 -17.11 0.44 3.75
C ALA A 72 -15.94 -0.55 3.90
N GLY A 73 -15.73 -1.43 2.91
CA GLY A 73 -14.61 -2.35 2.88
C GLY A 73 -13.26 -1.63 2.77
N ALA A 74 -13.16 -0.59 1.94
CA ALA A 74 -11.95 0.21 1.81
C ALA A 74 -11.61 0.95 3.11
N ALA A 75 -12.61 1.57 3.74
CA ALA A 75 -12.45 2.25 5.03
C ALA A 75 -12.03 1.26 6.14
N ALA A 76 -12.60 0.05 6.17
CA ALA A 76 -12.17 -1.00 7.09
C ALA A 76 -10.67 -1.32 6.91
N LEU A 77 -10.19 -1.38 5.67
CA LEU A 77 -8.77 -1.58 5.34
C LEU A 77 -7.88 -0.34 5.59
N GLY A 78 -8.39 0.75 6.16
CA GLY A 78 -7.63 1.98 6.38
C GLY A 78 -7.22 2.70 5.08
N ILE A 79 -7.93 2.43 3.98
CA ILE A 79 -7.73 3.11 2.70
C ILE A 79 -8.33 4.52 2.79
N ARG A 80 -7.57 5.52 2.35
CA ARG A 80 -8.06 6.90 2.30
C ARG A 80 -9.15 7.04 1.23
N PRO A 81 -10.18 7.88 1.46
CA PRO A 81 -11.24 8.05 0.48
C PRO A 81 -10.69 8.61 -0.83
N PHE A 82 -11.21 8.10 -1.95
CA PHE A 82 -10.97 8.61 -3.29
C PHE A 82 -12.08 9.60 -3.66
N GLU A 83 -11.73 10.63 -4.43
CA GLU A 83 -12.69 11.57 -4.97
C GLU A 83 -13.54 10.92 -6.08
N GLU A 84 -14.77 11.40 -6.25
CA GLU A 84 -15.73 10.83 -7.21
C GLU A 84 -15.67 11.53 -8.59
N GLY A 85 -15.61 10.74 -9.66
CA GLY A 85 -16.04 11.16 -11.01
C GLY A 85 -15.00 11.79 -11.95
N ARG A 86 -15.17 11.52 -13.26
CA ARG A 86 -14.38 12.04 -14.39
C ARG A 86 -14.56 13.54 -14.65
N ASP A 87 -15.73 14.11 -14.32
CA ASP A 87 -16.05 15.52 -14.62
C ASP A 87 -15.33 16.50 -13.71
N ALA A 88 -14.97 16.09 -12.49
CA ALA A 88 -14.11 16.90 -11.63
C ALA A 88 -12.71 17.06 -12.25
N ALA A 89 -12.24 16.04 -12.98
CA ALA A 89 -10.85 15.85 -13.35
C ALA A 89 -10.35 16.61 -14.58
N SER A 90 -11.26 17.11 -15.41
CA SER A 90 -10.90 17.79 -16.64
C SER A 90 -10.37 19.20 -16.35
N GLY A 91 -9.06 19.41 -16.52
CA GLY A 91 -8.45 20.74 -16.49
C GLY A 91 -7.65 21.11 -15.23
N LEU A 92 -7.30 20.15 -14.36
CA LEU A 92 -6.38 20.43 -13.23
C LEU A 92 -4.89 20.46 -13.64
N GLY A 93 -4.58 20.25 -14.92
CA GLY A 93 -3.21 20.33 -15.43
C GLY A 93 -2.34 19.17 -14.97
N GLU A 94 -2.93 17.98 -14.82
CA GLU A 94 -2.19 16.76 -14.50
C GLU A 94 -1.11 16.48 -15.53
N THR A 95 0.07 16.12 -15.04
CA THR A 95 1.24 15.81 -15.88
C THR A 95 1.32 14.33 -16.25
N GLN A 96 0.63 13.49 -15.49
CA GLN A 96 0.60 12.04 -15.62
C GLN A 96 -0.69 11.50 -15.01
N VAL A 97 -1.29 10.52 -15.67
CA VAL A 97 -2.39 9.71 -15.13
C VAL A 97 -1.89 8.27 -14.98
N LEU A 98 -2.15 7.68 -13.82
CA LEU A 98 -1.86 6.28 -13.50
C LEU A 98 -3.19 5.59 -13.25
N HIS A 99 -3.50 4.59 -14.07
CA HIS A 99 -4.73 3.81 -13.94
C HIS A 99 -4.45 2.50 -13.21
N VAL A 100 -5.01 2.33 -12.02
CA VAL A 100 -4.91 1.08 -11.26
C VAL A 100 -6.11 0.21 -11.62
N VAL A 101 -5.83 -0.92 -12.27
CA VAL A 101 -6.84 -1.78 -12.90
C VAL A 101 -6.66 -3.22 -12.46
N ARG A 102 -7.75 -3.98 -12.45
CA ARG A 102 -7.69 -5.44 -12.39
C ARG A 102 -6.98 -5.98 -13.64
N GLU A 103 -6.13 -6.99 -13.49
CA GLU A 103 -5.58 -7.70 -14.64
C GLU A 103 -6.71 -8.30 -15.50
N GLY A 104 -6.68 -8.01 -16.80
CA GLY A 104 -7.75 -8.40 -17.74
C GLY A 104 -9.07 -7.63 -17.59
N GLY A 105 -9.10 -6.55 -16.79
CA GLY A 105 -10.25 -5.66 -16.63
C GLY A 105 -10.19 -4.46 -17.57
N ALA A 106 -10.56 -3.28 -17.05
CA ALA A 106 -10.58 -2.02 -17.80
C ALA A 106 -9.25 -1.71 -18.50
N GLU A 107 -9.35 -1.18 -19.73
CA GLU A 107 -8.20 -0.83 -20.58
C GLU A 107 -8.16 0.67 -20.91
N PRO A 108 -8.05 1.56 -19.91
CA PRO A 108 -7.95 3.00 -20.17
C PRO A 108 -6.65 3.33 -20.93
N ASP A 109 -6.68 4.40 -21.72
CA ASP A 109 -5.47 4.93 -22.36
C ASP A 109 -4.54 5.54 -21.30
N GLY A 110 -3.25 5.24 -21.35
CA GLY A 110 -2.26 5.74 -20.41
C GLY A 110 -1.44 4.65 -19.73
N VAL A 111 -0.76 5.00 -18.62
CA VAL A 111 0.03 4.05 -17.84
C VAL A 111 -0.89 3.20 -16.97
N ARG A 112 -0.79 1.88 -17.13
CA ARG A 112 -1.64 0.92 -16.41
C ARG A 112 -0.86 0.20 -15.32
N VAL A 113 -1.40 0.23 -14.11
CA VAL A 113 -0.91 -0.50 -12.94
C VAL A 113 -1.85 -1.70 -12.73
N ALA A 114 -1.52 -2.84 -13.35
CA ALA A 114 -2.33 -4.03 -13.23
C ALA A 114 -2.21 -4.68 -11.83
N VAL A 115 -3.34 -5.14 -11.32
CA VAL A 115 -3.47 -5.84 -10.04
C VAL A 115 -4.06 -7.22 -10.32
N ALA A 116 -3.29 -8.25 -10.00
CA ALA A 116 -3.69 -9.63 -10.17
C ALA A 116 -4.80 -10.02 -9.18
N ALA A 117 -5.57 -11.03 -9.57
CA ALA A 117 -6.73 -11.49 -8.84
C ALA A 117 -6.40 -11.98 -7.41
N VAL A 118 -7.40 -11.90 -6.54
CA VAL A 118 -7.39 -12.56 -5.24
C VAL A 118 -8.30 -13.79 -5.35
N GLU A 119 -7.80 -14.95 -4.94
CA GLU A 119 -8.55 -16.22 -4.92
C GLU A 119 -9.51 -16.25 -3.72
N ALA A 120 -10.41 -15.27 -3.66
CA ALA A 120 -11.50 -15.17 -2.71
C ALA A 120 -12.57 -14.21 -3.27
N SER A 121 -13.83 -14.60 -3.23
CA SER A 121 -14.94 -13.76 -3.70
C SER A 121 -15.31 -12.66 -2.71
N ALA A 122 -15.16 -12.92 -1.41
CA ALA A 122 -15.45 -11.97 -0.33
C ALA A 122 -14.35 -12.00 0.74
N PRO A 123 -14.16 -10.89 1.49
CA PRO A 123 -13.28 -10.90 2.65
C PRO A 123 -13.74 -12.01 3.62
N PRO A 124 -12.82 -12.79 4.20
CA PRO A 124 -13.22 -13.77 5.20
C PRO A 124 -13.87 -13.07 6.40
N GLU A 125 -15.00 -13.60 6.87
CA GLU A 125 -15.73 -13.06 8.01
C GLU A 125 -14.82 -12.95 9.25
N ASP A 126 -15.09 -11.95 10.10
CA ASP A 126 -14.37 -11.69 11.36
C ASP A 126 -12.83 -11.50 11.26
N THR A 127 -12.29 -11.32 10.04
CA THR A 127 -10.86 -11.05 9.87
C THR A 127 -10.53 -9.61 10.27
N ASP A 128 -9.54 -9.44 11.17
CA ASP A 128 -9.00 -8.12 11.50
C ASP A 128 -8.57 -7.40 10.20
N PRO A 129 -9.08 -6.20 9.91
CA PRO A 129 -8.77 -5.50 8.67
C PRO A 129 -7.28 -5.24 8.44
N ALA A 130 -6.49 -5.05 9.50
CA ALA A 130 -5.04 -4.89 9.38
C ALA A 130 -4.37 -6.21 8.95
N VAL A 131 -4.88 -7.35 9.41
CA VAL A 131 -4.43 -8.69 8.99
C VAL A 131 -4.72 -8.90 7.51
N LEU A 132 -5.94 -8.59 7.07
CA LEU A 132 -6.32 -8.67 5.66
C LEU A 132 -5.46 -7.75 4.80
N ARG A 133 -5.23 -6.50 5.26
CA ARG A 133 -4.34 -5.54 4.57
C ARG A 133 -2.94 -6.10 4.41
N LEU A 134 -2.32 -6.64 5.47
CA LEU A 134 -1.00 -7.25 5.39
C LEU A 134 -0.98 -8.46 4.45
N ALA A 135 -2.00 -9.32 4.50
CA ALA A 135 -2.10 -10.49 3.63
C ALA A 135 -2.15 -10.10 2.14
N LEU A 136 -2.93 -9.07 1.80
CA LEU A 136 -3.05 -8.55 0.42
C LEU A 136 -1.78 -7.84 -0.08
N LEU A 137 -1.08 -7.12 0.81
CA LEU A 137 0.18 -6.42 0.53
C LEU A 137 1.41 -7.33 0.53
N GLY A 138 1.33 -8.48 1.20
CA GLY A 138 2.43 -9.44 1.33
C GLY A 138 2.87 -10.09 0.02
N THR A 139 2.10 -9.88 -1.05
CA THR A 139 2.36 -10.39 -2.40
C THR A 139 2.43 -9.23 -3.39
N ARG A 140 3.40 -9.26 -4.31
CA ARG A 140 3.53 -8.23 -5.37
C ARG A 140 2.20 -8.09 -6.12
N ARG A 141 1.81 -6.86 -6.45
CA ARG A 141 0.49 -6.56 -7.04
C ARG A 141 0.18 -7.35 -8.31
N GLY A 142 1.18 -7.68 -9.13
CA GLY A 142 1.05 -8.45 -10.36
C GLY A 142 1.04 -9.97 -10.17
N VAL A 143 1.02 -10.47 -8.93
CA VAL A 143 0.96 -11.90 -8.61
C VAL A 143 -0.38 -12.19 -7.90
N PRO A 144 -1.13 -13.23 -8.32
CA PRO A 144 -2.37 -13.61 -7.66
C PRO A 144 -2.16 -13.92 -6.16
N VAL A 145 -3.17 -13.62 -5.34
CA VAL A 145 -3.12 -13.89 -3.89
C VAL A 145 -4.09 -15.01 -3.54
N ALA A 146 -3.57 -16.09 -2.97
CA ALA A 146 -4.37 -17.12 -2.32
C ALA A 146 -4.64 -16.73 -0.86
N LEU A 147 -5.87 -16.26 -0.58
CA LEU A 147 -6.32 -15.96 0.79
C LEU A 147 -6.83 -17.23 1.47
N GLY A 148 -5.88 -18.07 1.91
CA GLY A 148 -6.16 -19.20 2.79
C GLY A 148 -5.95 -18.85 4.27
N THR A 149 -6.43 -19.72 5.16
CA THR A 149 -6.23 -19.60 6.62
C THR A 149 -4.77 -19.42 7.00
N GLY A 150 -3.85 -20.21 6.43
CA GLY A 150 -2.41 -20.09 6.69
C GLY A 150 -1.81 -18.73 6.33
N THR A 151 -2.31 -18.08 5.27
CA THR A 151 -1.88 -16.72 4.88
C THR A 151 -2.33 -15.69 5.92
N LEU A 152 -3.57 -15.81 6.39
CA LEU A 152 -4.16 -14.92 7.39
C LEU A 152 -3.50 -15.11 8.77
N ASP A 153 -3.28 -16.36 9.18
CA ASP A 153 -2.60 -16.70 10.45
C ASP A 153 -1.17 -16.15 10.48
N ALA A 154 -0.43 -16.29 9.36
CA ALA A 154 0.91 -15.75 9.24
C ALA A 154 0.93 -14.21 9.30
N ALA A 155 -0.04 -13.55 8.66
CA ALA A 155 -0.21 -12.11 8.72
C ALA A 155 -0.56 -11.65 10.15
N HIS A 156 -1.49 -12.34 10.82
CA HIS A 156 -1.88 -12.06 12.21
C HIS A 156 -0.69 -12.20 13.16
N ALA A 157 0.03 -13.32 13.12
CA ALA A 157 1.21 -13.54 13.95
C ALA A 157 2.30 -12.50 13.70
N THR A 158 2.46 -12.04 12.44
CA THR A 158 3.42 -10.99 12.10
C THR A 158 3.01 -9.64 12.70
N LEU A 159 1.75 -9.23 12.57
CA LEU A 159 1.28 -7.96 13.13
C LEU A 159 1.35 -7.96 14.65
N ALA A 160 0.90 -9.03 15.32
CA ALA A 160 0.96 -9.13 16.78
C ALA A 160 2.41 -9.00 17.28
N ARG A 161 3.35 -9.71 16.63
CA ARG A 161 4.77 -9.64 16.97
C ARG A 161 5.33 -8.23 16.76
N TRP A 162 5.06 -7.62 15.60
CA TRP A 162 5.58 -6.30 15.27
C TRP A 162 5.00 -5.20 16.15
N ARG A 163 3.69 -5.20 16.43
CA ARG A 163 3.08 -4.22 17.34
C ARG A 163 3.65 -4.36 18.76
N GLY A 164 3.85 -5.58 19.24
CA GLY A 164 4.50 -5.84 20.53
C GLY A 164 5.95 -5.34 20.58
N ALA A 165 6.71 -5.54 19.51
CA ALA A 165 8.09 -5.05 19.38
C ALA A 165 8.15 -3.52 19.31
N VAL A 166 7.30 -2.88 18.51
CA VAL A 166 7.18 -1.42 18.41
C VAL A 166 6.81 -0.81 19.76
N ALA A 167 5.84 -1.38 20.48
CA ALA A 167 5.48 -0.93 21.82
C ALA A 167 6.64 -1.04 22.83
N HIS A 168 7.46 -2.08 22.72
CA HIS A 168 8.67 -2.20 23.52
C HIS A 168 9.69 -1.11 23.16
N TRP A 169 10.02 -0.94 21.88
CA TRP A 169 11.01 0.02 21.43
C TRP A 169 10.61 1.48 21.69
N ALA A 170 9.32 1.78 21.72
CA ALA A 170 8.79 3.10 22.06
C ALA A 170 9.17 3.58 23.48
N THR A 171 9.62 2.67 24.36
CA THR A 171 10.13 3.01 25.70
C THR A 171 11.59 3.47 25.70
N SER A 172 12.28 3.39 24.56
CA SER A 172 13.66 3.84 24.40
C SER A 172 13.73 5.26 23.82
N PRO A 173 14.81 6.01 24.07
CA PRO A 173 15.01 7.31 23.43
C PRO A 173 15.00 7.19 21.90
N SER A 174 14.23 8.06 21.22
CA SER A 174 14.17 8.10 19.76
C SER A 174 15.55 8.28 19.13
N ARG A 175 15.78 7.61 18.01
CA ARG A 175 16.99 7.72 17.20
C ARG A 175 16.63 7.72 15.72
N PRO A 176 17.34 8.47 14.86
CA PRO A 176 17.02 8.53 13.45
C PRO A 176 17.12 7.15 12.78
N VAL A 177 16.27 6.92 11.79
CA VAL A 177 16.37 5.76 10.89
C VAL A 177 17.75 5.76 10.22
N PRO A 178 18.53 4.66 10.29
CA PRO A 178 19.82 4.56 9.62
C PRO A 178 19.70 4.80 8.12
N ASP A 179 20.66 5.50 7.52
CA ASP A 179 20.58 5.91 6.11
C ASP A 179 20.52 4.71 5.16
N GLU A 180 21.22 3.62 5.48
CA GLU A 180 21.20 2.38 4.71
C GLU A 180 19.81 1.71 4.73
N VAL A 181 19.13 1.73 5.90
CA VAL A 181 17.78 1.18 6.07
C VAL A 181 16.79 2.06 5.31
N ARG A 182 16.90 3.38 5.45
CA ARG A 182 16.08 4.34 4.70
C ARG A 182 16.24 4.17 3.19
N ALA A 183 17.48 3.98 2.72
CA ALA A 183 17.76 3.73 1.31
C ALA A 183 17.17 2.41 0.84
N ALA A 184 17.31 1.33 1.61
CA ALA A 184 16.76 0.02 1.28
C ALA A 184 15.22 0.02 1.22
N LEU A 185 14.55 0.69 2.18
CA LEU A 185 13.10 0.87 2.15
C LEU A 185 12.66 1.62 0.89
N ARG A 186 13.33 2.76 0.60
CA ARG A 186 13.04 3.57 -0.58
C ARG A 186 13.25 2.79 -1.87
N THR A 187 14.37 2.09 -2.01
CA THR A 187 14.67 1.26 -3.18
C THR A 187 13.57 0.23 -3.42
N ALA A 188 13.09 -0.44 -2.37
CA ALA A 188 12.04 -1.44 -2.50
C ALA A 188 10.72 -0.83 -3.01
N TRP A 189 10.19 0.20 -2.37
CA TRP A 189 8.90 0.74 -2.82
C TRP A 189 9.01 1.54 -4.13
N GLU A 190 10.17 2.12 -4.45
CA GLU A 190 10.40 2.83 -5.72
C GLU A 190 10.55 1.86 -6.91
N ASP A 191 10.88 0.60 -6.64
CA ASP A 191 10.88 -0.50 -7.61
C ASP A 191 9.49 -1.14 -7.67
N ASP A 192 8.58 -0.49 -8.39
CA ASP A 192 7.29 -1.07 -8.77
C ASP A 192 6.38 -1.45 -7.58
N LEU A 193 6.46 -0.67 -6.51
CA LEU A 193 5.78 -0.93 -5.23
C LEU A 193 6.11 -2.31 -4.67
N ASP A 194 7.40 -2.70 -4.61
CA ASP A 194 7.84 -3.99 -4.03
C ASP A 194 7.66 -4.02 -2.50
N VAL A 195 6.41 -4.12 -2.06
CA VAL A 195 6.04 -4.26 -0.65
C VAL A 195 6.65 -5.51 -0.01
N PRO A 196 6.73 -6.68 -0.66
CA PRO A 196 7.49 -7.82 -0.13
C PRO A 196 8.94 -7.46 0.22
N GLY A 197 9.59 -6.64 -0.63
CA GLY A 197 10.90 -6.06 -0.38
C GLY A 197 10.93 -5.17 0.87
N VAL A 198 9.95 -4.25 1.00
CA VAL A 198 9.78 -3.39 2.19
C VAL A 198 9.60 -4.22 3.47
N LEU A 199 8.70 -5.20 3.46
CA LEU A 199 8.48 -6.11 4.58
C LEU A 199 9.74 -6.93 4.90
N GLY A 200 10.54 -7.26 3.88
CA GLY A 200 11.84 -7.90 4.04
C GLY A 200 12.86 -7.03 4.77
N VAL A 201 12.88 -5.72 4.50
CA VAL A 201 13.72 -4.76 5.25
C VAL A 201 13.28 -4.71 6.72
N LEU A 202 11.97 -4.62 6.99
CA LEU A 202 11.45 -4.59 8.36
C LEU A 202 11.82 -5.84 9.17
N ARG A 203 11.71 -7.04 8.56
CA ARG A 203 12.15 -8.29 9.21
C ARG A 203 13.63 -8.29 9.55
N ARG A 204 14.49 -7.73 8.69
CA ARG A 204 15.93 -7.63 8.98
C ARG A 204 16.18 -6.69 10.16
N VAL A 205 15.58 -5.49 10.14
CA VAL A 205 15.72 -4.48 11.20
C VAL A 205 15.22 -4.98 12.55
N GLU A 206 14.11 -5.73 12.57
CA GLU A 206 13.57 -6.38 13.77
C GLU A 206 14.64 -7.23 14.49
N SER A 207 15.46 -7.95 13.73
CA SER A 207 16.47 -8.88 14.27
C SER A 207 17.90 -8.33 14.36
N ALA A 208 18.16 -7.13 13.83
CA ALA A 208 19.50 -6.57 13.64
C ALA A 208 20.09 -6.02 14.95
N PRO A 209 21.03 -6.71 15.63
CA PRO A 209 21.50 -6.32 16.98
C PRO A 209 22.18 -4.95 17.03
N GLU A 210 22.74 -4.49 15.92
CA GLU A 210 23.42 -3.20 15.76
C GLU A 210 22.47 -2.00 15.69
N VAL A 211 21.19 -2.23 15.36
CA VAL A 211 20.20 -1.15 15.26
C VAL A 211 19.61 -0.88 16.64
N PRO A 212 19.79 0.33 17.21
CA PRO A 212 19.22 0.65 18.52
C PRO A 212 17.69 0.67 18.47
N ASP A 213 17.03 0.35 19.58
CA ASP A 213 15.57 0.28 19.67
C ASP A 213 14.86 1.55 19.20
N GLY A 214 15.33 2.73 19.61
CA GLY A 214 14.78 4.00 19.13
C GLY A 214 14.82 4.14 17.60
N ALA A 215 15.84 3.60 16.95
CA ALA A 215 15.96 3.60 15.49
C ALA A 215 15.08 2.52 14.84
N ARG A 216 14.89 1.37 15.49
CA ARG A 216 13.91 0.35 15.05
C ARG A 216 12.49 0.90 15.09
N PHE A 217 12.11 1.57 16.19
CA PHE A 217 10.84 2.27 16.32
C PHE A 217 10.61 3.26 15.17
N GLU A 218 11.54 4.20 14.96
CA GLU A 218 11.43 5.20 13.88
C GLU A 218 11.39 4.54 12.49
N THR A 219 12.07 3.42 12.30
CA THR A 219 12.05 2.67 11.03
C THR A 219 10.66 2.11 10.75
N PHE A 220 10.06 1.47 11.74
CA PHE A 220 8.72 0.88 11.62
C PHE A 220 7.67 1.97 11.43
N ALA A 221 7.72 3.05 12.22
CA ALA A 221 6.83 4.21 12.07
C ALA A 221 6.99 4.87 10.69
N HIS A 222 8.22 4.98 10.18
CA HIS A 222 8.49 5.53 8.86
C HIS A 222 7.89 4.69 7.74
N ALA A 223 8.05 3.36 7.79
CA ALA A 223 7.49 2.43 6.82
C ALA A 223 5.96 2.37 6.90
N ASP A 224 5.38 2.54 8.09
CA ASP A 224 3.92 2.46 8.29
C ASP A 224 3.16 3.60 7.58
N ARG A 225 3.82 4.72 7.29
CA ARG A 225 3.22 5.80 6.47
C ARG A 225 2.88 5.32 5.05
N LEU A 226 3.68 4.39 4.52
CA LEU A 226 3.42 3.71 3.26
C LEU A 226 2.44 2.55 3.47
N LEU A 227 2.71 1.69 4.45
CA LEU A 227 2.02 0.41 4.58
C LEU A 227 0.61 0.54 5.19
N GLY A 228 0.36 1.49 6.09
CA GLY A 228 -0.93 1.70 6.75
C GLY A 228 -1.38 0.53 7.61
N LEU A 229 -0.46 -0.16 8.29
CA LEU A 229 -0.72 -1.33 9.13
C LEU A 229 -1.04 -0.98 10.59
N GLU A 230 -0.95 0.30 10.95
CA GLU A 230 -1.15 0.81 12.31
C GLU A 230 -0.20 0.12 13.30
N LEU A 231 1.09 0.13 12.98
CA LEU A 231 2.13 -0.54 13.78
C LEU A 231 2.32 0.10 15.16
N THR A 232 1.90 1.35 15.31
CA THR A 232 1.94 2.11 16.57
C THR A 232 0.62 2.05 17.36
N ARG A 233 -0.34 1.19 16.98
CA ARG A 233 -1.66 1.13 17.62
C ARG A 233 -1.62 0.73 19.09
N ASP A 234 -0.66 -0.11 19.49
CA ASP A 234 -0.58 -0.64 20.86
C ASP A 234 0.29 0.22 21.79
N LEU A 235 0.69 1.42 21.36
CA LEU A 235 1.43 2.34 22.21
C LEU A 235 0.57 2.79 23.39
N GLY A 236 1.06 2.57 24.60
CA GLY A 236 0.38 2.98 25.84
C GLY A 236 -0.73 2.04 26.31
N ASN A 237 -1.00 0.92 25.62
CA ASN A 237 -1.89 -0.12 26.14
C ASN A 237 -1.16 -0.91 27.24
N PRO A 238 -1.75 -1.04 28.45
CA PRO A 238 -1.20 -1.91 29.47
C PRO A 238 -1.16 -3.35 28.95
N ARG A 239 -0.03 -4.05 29.17
CA ARG A 239 0.14 -5.47 28.84
C ARG A 239 -0.70 -6.36 29.76
#